data_AF-A0A2I7ZEW7-F1
#
_entry.id   AF-A0A2I7ZEW7-F1
#
_cell.length_a   1.000
_cell.length_b   1.000
_cell.length_c   1.000
_cell.angle_alpha   90.00
_cell.angle_beta   90.00
_cell.angle_gamma   90.00
#
_symmetry.space_group_name_H-M   'P 1'
#
loop_
_entity.id
_entity.type
_entity.pdbx_description
1 polymer ?
#
loop_
_entity_poly.entity_id
_entity_poly.type
_entity_poly.pdbx_seq_one_letter_code
_entity_poly.pdbx_strand_id
1 'polypeptide(L)'
;MSIKVLVLLQLVLLSVTCLEIARHKTLQAKKITLSNRLRWLLLGFVCMVAFAVFISFLFPVQSRNQAVLLQVGKQVPPIIFLLFLVNASILEEIVYRQLLWEKLTFPFEQIGVTSFLFVLSHGPNQLGSWLMYSCLGLTLAVVRLKTDCMTAIALHLLWNSLAYVVTFL
;
A
#
# COMPACT_ATOMS: atom_id res chain seq x y z
N MET A 1 -15.29 -17.63 11.85
CA MET A 1 -14.85 -18.03 10.50
C MET A 1 -13.67 -19.00 10.65
N SER A 2 -13.66 -20.15 9.97
CA SER A 2 -12.55 -21.12 10.06
C SER A 2 -11.31 -20.60 9.32
N ILE A 3 -10.11 -21.00 9.77
CA ILE A 3 -8.83 -20.70 9.11
C ILE A 3 -8.87 -21.09 7.62
N LYS A 4 -9.50 -22.23 7.29
CA LYS A 4 -9.64 -22.70 5.91
C LYS A 4 -10.42 -21.71 5.03
N VAL A 5 -11.48 -21.12 5.58
CA VAL A 5 -12.31 -20.13 4.89
C VAL A 5 -11.53 -18.83 4.69
N LEU A 6 -10.75 -18.41 5.68
CA LEU A 6 -9.90 -17.22 5.58
C LEU A 6 -8.83 -17.38 4.49
N VAL A 7 -8.13 -18.51 4.46
CA VAL A 7 -7.12 -18.81 3.43
C VAL A 7 -7.77 -18.85 2.05
N LEU A 8 -8.91 -19.51 1.90
CA LEU A 8 -9.64 -19.56 0.62
C LEU A 8 -10.01 -18.15 0.15
N LEU A 9 -10.53 -17.30 1.03
CA LEU A 9 -10.86 -15.92 0.71
C LEU A 9 -9.63 -15.13 0.23
N GLN A 10 -8.50 -15.25 0.94
CA GLN A 10 -7.25 -14.59 0.55
C GLN A 10 -6.74 -15.09 -0.80
N LEU A 11 -6.83 -16.38 -1.10
CA LEU A 11 -6.43 -16.95 -2.40
C LEU A 11 -7.34 -16.50 -3.53
N VAL A 12 -8.65 -16.40 -3.28
CA VAL A 12 -9.61 -15.87 -4.26
C VAL A 12 -9.32 -14.40 -4.55
N LEU A 13 -9.10 -13.57 -3.52
CA LEU A 13 -8.74 -12.17 -3.69
C LEU A 13 -7.42 -12.01 -4.46
N LEU A 14 -6.39 -12.81 -4.13
CA LEU A 14 -5.12 -12.79 -4.84
C LEU A 14 -5.29 -13.19 -6.32
N SER A 15 -6.13 -14.19 -6.57
CA SER A 15 -6.38 -14.66 -7.93
C SER A 15 -7.09 -13.60 -8.77
N VAL A 16 -8.14 -12.97 -8.22
CA VAL A 16 -8.86 -11.87 -8.88
C VAL A 16 -7.95 -10.69 -9.17
N THR A 17 -7.12 -10.29 -8.21
CA THR A 17 -6.16 -9.18 -8.38
C THR A 17 -5.08 -9.51 -9.41
N CYS A 18 -4.54 -10.73 -9.42
CA CYS A 18 -3.61 -11.19 -10.44
C CYS A 18 -4.23 -11.20 -11.85
N LEU A 19 -5.50 -11.62 -11.99
CA LEU A 19 -6.21 -11.58 -13.26
C LEU A 19 -6.41 -10.13 -13.74
N GLU A 20 -6.73 -9.21 -12.84
CA GLU A 20 -6.86 -7.79 -13.15
C GLU A 20 -5.53 -7.19 -13.60
N ILE A 21 -4.42 -7.51 -12.92
CA ILE A 21 -3.07 -7.12 -13.34
C ILE A 21 -2.78 -7.67 -14.74
N ALA A 22 -3.06 -8.95 -14.99
CA ALA A 22 -2.79 -9.60 -16.28
C ALA A 22 -3.58 -8.94 -17.42
N ARG A 23 -4.85 -8.60 -17.18
CA ARG A 23 -5.74 -7.93 -18.13
C ARG A 23 -5.24 -6.54 -18.54
N HIS A 24 -4.61 -5.81 -17.63
CA HIS A 24 -4.13 -4.44 -17.88
C HIS A 24 -2.66 -4.35 -18.27
N LYS A 25 -1.84 -5.36 -17.92
CA LYS A 25 -0.45 -5.45 -18.37
C LYS A 25 -0.31 -5.45 -19.88
N THR A 26 -1.30 -6.03 -20.57
CA THR A 26 -1.38 -6.06 -22.04
C THR A 26 -1.72 -4.70 -22.63
N LEU A 27 -2.33 -3.79 -21.86
CA LEU A 27 -2.79 -2.48 -22.32
C LEU A 27 -1.81 -1.33 -22.01
N GLN A 28 -0.95 -1.46 -20.99
CA GLN A 28 -0.15 -0.34 -20.47
C GLN A 28 1.34 -0.66 -20.20
N ALA A 29 2.01 -1.34 -21.12
CA ALA A 29 3.45 -1.58 -21.01
C ALA A 29 4.26 -0.27 -21.15
N LYS A 30 4.43 0.48 -20.06
CA LYS A 30 5.36 1.61 -20.01
C LYS A 30 6.80 1.07 -20.05
N LYS A 31 7.57 1.48 -21.06
CA LYS A 31 8.99 1.07 -21.20
C LYS A 31 9.82 1.77 -20.13
N ILE A 32 10.06 1.08 -19.01
CA ILE A 32 10.85 1.57 -17.88
C ILE A 32 12.01 0.61 -17.62
N THR A 33 13.19 1.17 -17.36
CA THR A 33 14.37 0.38 -17.02
C THR A 33 14.31 -0.10 -15.57
N LEU A 34 14.90 -1.27 -15.30
CA LEU A 34 15.01 -1.80 -13.94
C LEU A 34 15.74 -0.83 -12.99
N SER A 35 16.76 -0.14 -13.49
CA SER A 35 17.49 0.88 -12.71
C SER A 35 16.58 2.03 -12.29
N ASN A 36 15.70 2.53 -13.18
CA ASN A 36 14.76 3.57 -12.82
C ASN A 36 13.72 3.09 -11.80
N ARG A 37 13.22 1.85 -11.93
CA ARG A 37 12.33 1.24 -10.93
C ARG A 37 12.99 1.19 -9.56
N LEU A 38 14.22 0.69 -9.48
CA LEU A 38 14.96 0.58 -8.23
C LEU A 38 15.23 1.95 -7.60
N ARG A 39 15.59 2.96 -8.40
CA ARG A 39 15.81 4.33 -7.91
C ARG A 39 14.57 4.91 -7.24
N TRP A 40 13.41 4.85 -7.90
CA TRP A 40 12.16 5.37 -7.34
C TRP A 40 11.63 4.53 -6.18
N LEU A 41 11.86 3.21 -6.19
CA LEU A 41 11.54 2.32 -5.07
C LEU A 41 12.33 2.72 -3.82
N LEU A 42 13.66 2.84 -3.93
CA LEU A 42 14.53 3.20 -2.82
C LEU A 42 14.26 4.63 -2.32
N LEU A 43 14.11 5.59 -3.25
CA LEU A 43 13.81 6.97 -2.88
C LEU A 43 12.44 7.07 -2.17
N GLY A 44 11.42 6.40 -2.68
CA GLY A 44 10.11 6.34 -2.05
C GLY A 44 10.17 5.73 -0.65
N PHE A 45 10.89 4.62 -0.49
CA PHE A 45 11.04 3.95 0.80
C PHE A 45 11.76 4.83 1.83
N VAL A 46 12.88 5.45 1.45
CA VAL A 46 13.62 6.38 2.32
C VAL A 46 12.75 7.58 2.71
N CYS A 47 12.02 8.17 1.75
CA CYS A 47 11.09 9.27 2.04
C CYS A 47 10.03 8.85 3.07
N MET A 48 9.38 7.70 2.87
CA MET A 48 8.34 7.22 3.77
C MET A 48 8.86 6.97 5.17
N VAL A 49 10.04 6.35 5.31
CA VAL A 49 10.68 6.14 6.63
C VAL A 49 11.04 7.47 7.29
N ALA A 50 11.67 8.40 6.55
CA ALA A 50 12.07 9.70 7.08
C ALA A 50 10.87 10.50 7.60
N PHE A 51 9.79 10.59 6.81
CA PHE A 51 8.57 11.27 7.24
C PHE A 51 7.87 10.55 8.38
N ALA A 52 7.83 9.22 8.39
CA ALA A 52 7.21 8.49 9.49
C ALA A 52 7.93 8.73 10.82
N VAL A 53 9.27 8.74 10.82
CA VAL A 53 10.08 9.08 12.00
C VAL A 53 9.82 10.53 12.42
N PHE A 54 9.87 11.47 11.47
CA PHE A 54 9.64 12.89 11.74
C PHE A 54 8.24 13.16 12.32
N ILE A 55 7.20 12.58 11.73
CA ILE A 55 5.82 12.72 12.21
C ILE A 55 5.68 12.09 13.60
N SER A 56 6.25 10.91 13.84
CA SER A 56 6.19 10.23 15.13
C SER A 56 6.94 10.98 16.24
N PHE A 57 7.95 11.76 15.87
CA PHE A 57 8.66 12.65 16.80
C PHE A 57 7.79 13.85 17.21
N LEU A 58 7.00 14.40 16.29
CA LEU A 58 6.19 15.61 16.53
C LEU A 58 4.79 15.33 17.08
N PHE A 59 4.20 14.18 16.72
CA PHE A 59 2.81 13.87 17.00
C PHE A 59 2.66 12.43 17.50
N PRO A 60 1.71 12.17 18.41
CA PRO A 60 1.30 10.80 18.69
C PRO A 60 0.70 10.19 17.42
N VAL A 61 1.15 9.00 17.09
CA VAL A 61 0.65 8.23 15.95
C VAL A 61 0.01 6.95 16.49
N GLN A 62 -1.28 7.02 16.79
CA GLN A 62 -2.07 5.84 17.11
C GLN A 62 -3.29 5.78 16.19
N SER A 63 -3.26 4.90 15.20
CA SER A 63 -4.39 4.69 14.30
C SER A 63 -5.26 3.53 14.77
N ARG A 64 -6.58 3.65 14.55
CA ARG A 64 -7.52 2.54 14.73
C ARG A 64 -7.11 1.34 13.88
N ASN A 65 -6.65 1.59 12.65
CA ASN A 65 -6.18 0.53 11.74
C ASN A 65 -5.03 -0.28 12.36
N GLN A 66 -3.99 0.39 12.89
CA GLN A 66 -2.87 -0.30 13.53
C GLN A 66 -3.32 -1.14 14.74
N ALA A 67 -4.24 -0.62 15.55
CA ALA A 67 -4.79 -1.36 16.69
C ALA A 67 -5.56 -2.63 16.24
N VAL A 68 -6.34 -2.54 15.16
CA VAL A 68 -7.05 -3.70 14.60
C VAL A 68 -6.05 -4.72 14.01
N LEU A 69 -5.06 -4.26 13.26
CA LEU A 69 -4.02 -5.14 12.69
C LEU A 69 -3.22 -5.87 13.78
N LEU A 70 -2.89 -5.18 14.88
CA LEU A 70 -2.28 -5.77 16.07
C LEU A 70 -3.13 -6.87 16.69
N GLN A 71 -4.44 -6.63 16.83
CA GLN A 71 -5.36 -7.63 17.38
C GLN A 71 -5.49 -8.84 16.47
N VAL A 72 -5.68 -8.63 15.17
CA VAL A 72 -5.80 -9.71 14.19
C VAL A 72 -4.50 -10.51 14.09
N GLY A 73 -3.34 -9.83 14.04
CA GLY A 73 -2.03 -10.47 13.94
C GLY A 73 -1.68 -11.36 15.13
N LYS A 74 -2.23 -11.07 16.32
CA LYS A 74 -2.11 -11.93 17.51
C LYS A 74 -3.04 -13.15 17.49
N GLN A 75 -4.09 -13.13 16.67
CA GLN A 75 -5.11 -14.18 16.63
C GLN A 75 -4.88 -15.21 15.51
N VAL A 76 -4.11 -14.85 14.48
CA VAL A 76 -3.87 -15.72 13.32
C VAL A 76 -2.40 -16.16 13.23
N PRO A 77 -2.11 -17.32 12.63
CA PRO A 77 -0.74 -17.73 12.36
C PRO A 77 0.03 -16.67 11.55
N PRO A 78 1.32 -16.42 11.83
CA PRO A 78 2.13 -15.39 11.15
C PRO A 78 2.08 -15.46 9.63
N ILE A 79 2.13 -16.67 9.06
CA ILE A 79 2.10 -16.89 7.60
C ILE A 79 0.78 -16.38 6.99
N ILE A 80 -0.34 -16.57 7.69
CA ILE A 80 -1.67 -16.11 7.23
C ILE A 80 -1.77 -14.59 7.34
N PHE A 81 -1.17 -14.00 8.38
CA PHE A 81 -1.11 -12.54 8.51
C PHE A 81 -0.23 -11.91 7.41
N LEU A 82 0.92 -12.50 7.12
CA LEU A 82 1.79 -12.06 6.03
C LEU A 82 1.09 -12.16 4.67
N LEU A 83 0.36 -13.25 4.41
CA LEU A 83 -0.44 -13.38 3.19
C LEU A 83 -1.55 -12.32 3.11
N PHE A 84 -2.16 -11.96 4.24
CA PHE A 84 -3.09 -10.83 4.31
C PHE A 84 -2.41 -9.50 3.94
N LEU A 85 -1.23 -9.19 4.52
CA LEU A 85 -0.49 -7.96 4.21
C LEU A 85 -0.09 -7.89 2.74
N VAL A 86 0.30 -9.02 2.15
CA VAL A 86 0.59 -9.11 0.72
C VAL A 86 -0.66 -8.80 -0.12
N ASN A 87 -1.79 -9.43 0.21
CA ASN A 87 -3.05 -9.20 -0.47
C ASN A 87 -3.53 -7.75 -0.35
N ALA A 88 -3.46 -7.17 0.85
CA ALA A 88 -3.85 -5.78 1.09
C ALA A 88 -3.00 -4.82 0.24
N SER A 89 -1.68 -4.99 0.26
CA SER A 89 -0.75 -4.15 -0.53
C SER A 89 -1.05 -4.23 -2.03
N ILE A 90 -1.31 -5.43 -2.57
CA ILE A 90 -1.62 -5.61 -3.99
C ILE A 90 -2.98 -4.99 -4.34
N LEU A 91 -4.00 -5.32 -3.55
CA LEU A 91 -5.38 -4.90 -3.80
C LEU A 91 -5.51 -3.37 -3.75
N GLU A 92 -4.95 -2.73 -2.74
CA GLU A 92 -5.03 -1.29 -2.56
C GLU A 92 -4.39 -0.54 -3.74
N GLU A 93 -3.21 -0.95 -4.18
CA GLU A 93 -2.56 -0.31 -5.33
C GLU A 93 -3.29 -0.59 -6.65
N ILE A 94 -3.89 -1.78 -6.84
CA ILE A 94 -4.73 -2.00 -8.03
C ILE A 94 -5.95 -1.08 -8.00
N VAL A 95 -6.66 -1.00 -6.88
CA VAL A 95 -7.86 -0.17 -6.75
C VAL A 95 -7.52 1.30 -7.00
N TYR A 96 -6.50 1.82 -6.30
CA TYR A 96 -6.22 3.26 -6.34
C TYR A 96 -5.24 3.68 -7.43
N ARG A 97 -4.18 2.91 -7.71
CA ARG A 97 -3.09 3.27 -8.63
C ARG A 97 -3.20 2.62 -10.01
N GLN A 98 -4.21 1.77 -10.22
CA GLN A 98 -4.53 1.23 -11.54
C GLN A 98 -5.97 1.60 -11.93
N LEU A 99 -6.98 1.01 -11.30
CA LEU A 99 -8.38 1.16 -11.70
C LEU A 99 -8.87 2.59 -11.61
N LEU A 100 -8.75 3.22 -10.43
CA LEU A 100 -9.16 4.62 -10.26
C LEU A 100 -8.24 5.57 -11.00
N TRP A 101 -6.93 5.32 -10.97
CA TRP A 101 -5.92 6.12 -11.66
C TRP A 101 -6.22 6.30 -13.15
N GLU A 102 -6.67 5.23 -13.80
CA GLU A 102 -7.02 5.22 -15.23
C GLU A 102 -8.32 5.96 -15.56
N LYS A 103 -9.18 6.20 -14.58
CA LYS A 103 -10.39 7.02 -14.76
C LYS A 103 -10.12 8.52 -14.66
N LEU A 104 -8.94 8.89 -14.16
CA LEU A 104 -8.54 10.28 -13.94
C LEU A 104 -7.60 10.74 -15.07
N THR A 105 -7.82 11.95 -15.56
CA THR A 105 -7.12 12.45 -16.75
C THR A 105 -5.82 13.16 -16.39
N PHE A 106 -5.84 14.02 -15.37
CA PHE A 106 -4.71 14.87 -15.06
C PHE A 106 -3.82 14.28 -13.96
N PRO A 107 -2.47 14.39 -14.04
CA PRO A 107 -1.56 13.88 -13.02
C PRO A 107 -1.84 14.43 -11.61
N PHE A 108 -2.26 15.68 -11.50
CA PHE A 108 -2.63 16.28 -10.23
C PHE A 108 -3.88 15.63 -9.61
N GLU A 109 -4.90 15.34 -10.42
CA GLU A 109 -6.10 14.61 -9.98
C GLU A 109 -5.75 13.18 -9.59
N GLN A 110 -4.94 12.49 -10.42
CA GLN A 110 -4.45 11.15 -10.14
C GLN A 110 -3.75 11.09 -8.79
N ILE A 111 -2.82 12.00 -8.50
CA ILE A 111 -2.13 12.03 -7.20
C ILE A 111 -3.11 12.40 -6.08
N GLY A 112 -3.87 13.49 -6.24
CA GLY A 112 -4.71 14.05 -5.20
C GLY A 112 -5.85 13.10 -4.79
N VAL A 113 -6.68 12.68 -5.74
CA VAL A 113 -7.87 11.86 -5.48
C VAL A 113 -7.47 10.50 -4.93
N THR A 114 -6.52 9.84 -5.58
CA THR A 114 -6.14 8.47 -5.19
C THR A 114 -5.38 8.44 -3.86
N SER A 115 -4.66 9.51 -3.48
CA SER A 115 -4.04 9.62 -2.16
C SER A 115 -5.05 9.99 -1.09
N PHE A 116 -5.99 10.90 -1.38
CA PHE A 116 -7.01 11.31 -0.42
C PHE A 116 -7.93 10.15 -0.04
N LEU A 117 -8.45 9.41 -1.03
CA LEU A 117 -9.30 8.24 -0.77
C LEU A 117 -8.55 7.12 -0.04
N PHE A 118 -7.28 6.92 -0.35
CA PHE A 118 -6.41 6.00 0.39
C PHE A 118 -6.30 6.39 1.87
N VAL A 119 -6.11 7.67 2.17
CA VAL A 119 -6.08 8.15 3.57
C VAL A 119 -7.42 7.89 4.26
N LEU A 120 -8.54 8.20 3.60
CA LEU A 120 -9.87 7.98 4.16
C LEU A 120 -10.14 6.51 4.48
N SER A 121 -9.71 5.58 3.61
CA SER A 121 -9.93 4.14 3.85
C SER A 121 -9.18 3.60 5.06
N HIS A 122 -8.12 4.29 5.49
CA HIS A 122 -7.37 3.93 6.69
C HIS A 122 -7.99 4.45 7.99
N GLY A 123 -9.08 5.21 7.92
CA GLY A 123 -9.82 5.73 9.07
C GLY A 123 -8.96 6.48 10.09
N PRO A 124 -8.13 7.47 9.68
CA PRO A 124 -7.32 8.25 10.59
C PRO A 124 -8.20 9.00 11.59
N ASN A 125 -7.82 8.92 12.86
CA ASN A 125 -8.54 9.46 14.01
C ASN A 125 -7.73 10.51 14.79
N GLN A 126 -6.50 10.80 14.37
CA GLN A 126 -5.59 11.75 15.00
C GLN A 126 -4.76 12.45 13.92
N LEU A 127 -4.28 13.67 14.20
CA LEU A 127 -3.48 14.42 13.22
C LEU A 127 -2.23 13.64 12.76
N GLY A 128 -1.54 12.97 13.68
CA GLY A 128 -0.38 12.14 13.35
C GLY A 128 -0.71 11.01 12.36
N SER A 129 -1.84 10.32 12.54
CA SER A 129 -2.28 9.27 11.61
C SER A 129 -2.77 9.82 10.27
N TRP A 130 -3.42 10.99 10.25
CA TRP A 130 -3.73 11.72 9.02
C TRP A 130 -2.47 12.03 8.22
N LEU A 131 -1.46 12.62 8.87
CA LEU A 131 -0.19 12.98 8.22
C LEU A 131 0.56 11.74 7.73
N MET A 132 0.60 10.67 8.53
CA MET A 132 1.31 9.44 8.17
C MET A 132 0.70 8.77 6.93
N TYR A 133 -0.63 8.57 6.91
CA TYR A 133 -1.29 7.98 5.74
C TYR A 133 -1.24 8.92 4.53
N SER A 134 -1.24 10.24 4.73
CA SER A 134 -1.09 11.20 3.63
C SER A 134 0.28 11.08 2.97
N CYS A 135 1.34 10.98 3.77
CA CYS A 135 2.69 10.78 3.27
C CYS A 135 2.82 9.45 2.51
N LEU A 136 2.25 8.38 3.06
CA LEU A 136 2.23 7.05 2.43
C LEU A 136 1.51 7.12 1.07
N GLY A 137 0.26 7.59 1.05
CA GLY A 137 -0.55 7.70 -0.15
C GLY A 137 0.11 8.56 -1.23
N LEU A 138 0.61 9.75 -0.87
CA LEU A 138 1.28 10.64 -1.81
C LEU A 138 2.55 10.03 -2.39
N THR A 139 3.37 9.37 -1.56
CA THR A 139 4.61 8.75 -2.04
C THR A 139 4.31 7.61 -3.01
N LEU A 140 3.34 6.75 -2.69
CA LEU A 140 2.89 5.68 -3.58
C LEU A 140 2.35 6.22 -4.91
N ALA A 141 1.58 7.32 -4.88
CA ALA A 141 1.10 8.00 -6.09
C ALA A 141 2.23 8.57 -6.95
N VAL A 142 3.22 9.22 -6.32
CA VAL A 142 4.39 9.77 -7.04
C VAL A 142 5.21 8.65 -7.66
N VAL A 143 5.44 7.55 -6.94
CA VAL A 143 6.14 6.38 -7.47
C VAL A 143 5.37 5.80 -8.64
N ARG A 144 4.04 5.60 -8.53
CA ARG A 144 3.20 5.16 -9.66
C ARG A 144 3.33 6.06 -10.89
N LEU A 145 3.33 7.38 -10.71
CA LEU A 145 3.45 8.34 -11.80
C LEU A 145 4.81 8.24 -12.51
N LYS A 146 5.89 8.14 -11.73
CA LYS A 146 7.27 8.12 -12.24
C LYS A 146 7.65 6.77 -12.81
N THR A 147 7.11 5.68 -12.27
CA THR A 147 7.32 4.32 -12.74
C THR A 147 6.00 3.70 -13.20
N ASP A 148 5.46 2.74 -12.45
CA ASP A 148 4.30 1.91 -12.77
C ASP A 148 3.65 1.36 -11.48
N CYS A 149 2.49 0.71 -11.64
CA CYS A 149 1.72 0.13 -10.54
C CYS A 149 2.52 -0.96 -9.81
N MET A 150 3.29 -1.78 -10.53
CA MET A 150 4.10 -2.84 -9.92
C MET A 150 5.17 -2.29 -8.95
N THR A 151 5.77 -1.15 -9.28
CA THR A 151 6.76 -0.51 -8.39
C THR A 151 6.08 0.09 -7.16
N ALA A 152 4.86 0.62 -7.29
CA ALA A 152 4.07 1.09 -6.14
C ALA A 152 3.66 -0.08 -5.23
N ILE A 153 3.20 -1.21 -5.80
CA ILE A 153 2.93 -2.46 -5.07
C ILE A 153 4.18 -2.92 -4.31
N ALA A 154 5.34 -2.95 -4.97
CA ALA A 154 6.59 -3.34 -4.33
C ALA A 154 6.96 -2.41 -3.16
N LEU A 155 6.78 -1.09 -3.34
CA LEU A 155 7.04 -0.12 -2.27
C LEU A 155 6.09 -0.31 -1.09
N HIS A 156 4.80 -0.52 -1.35
CA HIS A 156 3.80 -0.75 -0.32
C HIS A 156 4.07 -2.07 0.43
N LEU A 157 4.43 -3.14 -0.28
CA LEU A 157 4.86 -4.40 0.33
C LEU A 157 6.07 -4.22 1.23
N LEU A 158 7.08 -3.45 0.81
CA LEU A 158 8.25 -3.14 1.64
C LEU A 158 7.84 -2.38 2.91
N TRP A 159 6.94 -1.40 2.78
CA TRP A 159 6.42 -0.66 3.93
C TRP A 159 5.69 -1.56 4.93
N ASN A 160 4.76 -2.39 4.46
CA ASN A 160 4.02 -3.32 5.32
C ASN A 160 4.93 -4.40 5.92
N SER A 161 5.98 -4.82 5.21
CA SER A 161 6.99 -5.73 5.76
C SER A 161 7.79 -5.07 6.89
N LEU A 162 8.22 -3.82 6.71
CA LEU A 162 8.89 -3.06 7.77
C LEU A 162 7.96 -2.87 8.98
N ALA A 163 6.71 -2.48 8.74
CA ALA A 163 5.72 -2.31 9.80
C ALA A 163 5.50 -3.63 10.57
N TYR A 164 5.42 -4.76 9.88
CA TYR A 164 5.32 -6.07 10.50
C TYR A 164 6.54 -6.37 11.41
N VAL A 165 7.76 -6.20 10.88
CA VAL A 165 9.00 -6.43 11.65
C VAL A 165 9.04 -5.56 12.89
N VAL A 166 8.82 -4.25 12.76
CA VAL A 166 8.89 -3.29 13.89
C VAL A 166 7.78 -3.52 14.93
N THR A 167 6.67 -4.13 14.54
CA THR A 167 5.49 -4.29 15.41
C THR A 167 5.44 -5.65 16.09
N PHE A 168 5.89 -6.72 15.42
CA PHE A 168 5.67 -8.10 15.85
C PHE A 168 6.95 -8.90 16.12
N LEU A 169 8.12 -8.44 15.66
CA LEU A 169 9.42 -9.07 15.90
C LEU A 169 10.25 -8.21 16.85
#